data_AF-A0A938LUC4-F1
#
_entry.id   AF-A0A938LUC4-F1
#
_cell.length_a   1.000
_cell.length_b   1.000
_cell.length_c   1.000
_cell.angle_alpha   90.00
_cell.angle_beta   90.00
_cell.angle_gamma   90.00
#
_symmetry.space_group_name_H-M   'P 1'
#
loop_
_entity.id
_entity.type
_entity.pdbx_description
1 polymer ?
#
loop_
_entity_poly.entity_id
_entity_poly.type
_entity_poly.pdbx_seq_one_letter_code
_entity_poly.pdbx_strand_id
1 'polypeptide(L)'
;MPQTQVHSIRSVVLVFAMSLLTLAAWTPARAQPQAVPGFEVGPQRDAITPGRFLIDPPTLENLGFRWYVEGDSNRNAAVAVAFRRKGQRVWNEALPMLRVHHEVSNQTYGPYRTGNLFAGSVLFLEPATEYEVRFTMSDPDGGAPAEPMIVSVATRTEPRAFAGGRTIRATPERGLLAALDETQPGDVILLRPGVYRGPFEPKKSGTADRPIVIRGPADGGAILEGQGVAVRSNIVSLNGTHHLHFENLTFCHAHTALYAAKPGGSQGLVVRGCRIHDVVYGINAGCENSTDWYIADNDIVGINPTWYPRPPETYMSPGHTGVNVYGRGHVICYNRITRFSDAAAIYNFGPPVADIVKHCVNIDFYNNDLSWAQDDTFEADYGCHNVRFYRNRCYNTHTGMSTQPFYGGPVYLIRNELYAITAL
;
A
#
# COMPACT_ATOMS: atom_id res chain seq x y z
N MET A 1 39.47 82.45 -34.40
CA MET A 1 38.44 81.58 -35.02
C MET A 1 37.91 80.65 -33.93
N PRO A 2 36.61 80.32 -33.94
CA PRO A 2 35.54 80.78 -33.03
C PRO A 2 35.56 80.11 -31.63
N GLN A 3 35.37 80.86 -30.54
CA GLN A 3 34.11 81.24 -29.85
C GLN A 3 33.44 80.12 -29.02
N THR A 4 33.73 80.17 -27.73
CA THR A 4 32.92 79.75 -26.58
C THR A 4 31.56 80.46 -26.53
N GLN A 5 30.48 79.78 -26.09
CA GLN A 5 29.64 80.30 -25.01
C GLN A 5 28.68 79.27 -24.37
N VAL A 6 28.44 79.54 -23.10
CA VAL A 6 27.70 78.82 -22.07
C VAL A 6 26.27 79.35 -21.98
N HIS A 7 25.27 78.49 -21.78
CA HIS A 7 23.96 78.84 -21.21
C HIS A 7 23.55 77.72 -20.24
N SER A 8 23.59 77.93 -18.92
CA SER A 8 22.68 78.63 -18.00
C SER A 8 21.40 77.86 -17.63
N ILE A 9 21.23 77.75 -16.31
CA ILE A 9 20.26 76.99 -15.53
C ILE A 9 18.90 77.70 -15.48
N ARG A 10 17.80 76.95 -15.51
CA ARG A 10 16.51 77.37 -14.94
C ARG A 10 15.91 76.26 -14.10
N SER A 11 15.85 76.49 -12.79
CA SER A 11 15.10 75.71 -11.82
C SER A 11 13.61 76.03 -11.94
N VAL A 12 12.77 74.99 -12.04
CA VAL A 12 11.30 75.11 -11.90
C VAL A 12 10.88 74.22 -10.73
N VAL A 13 10.28 74.85 -9.73
CA VAL A 13 9.69 74.24 -8.54
C VAL A 13 8.32 73.67 -8.92
N LEU A 14 8.09 72.39 -8.65
CA LEU A 14 6.76 71.77 -8.75
C LEU A 14 6.28 71.38 -7.35
N VAL A 15 5.18 72.00 -6.92
CA VAL A 15 4.46 71.72 -5.68
C VAL A 15 3.54 70.53 -5.93
N PHE A 16 3.73 69.42 -5.21
CA PHE A 16 2.76 68.31 -5.19
C PHE A 16 1.84 68.45 -3.97
N ALA A 17 0.55 68.63 -4.23
CA ALA A 17 -0.51 68.64 -3.22
C ALA A 17 -0.79 67.20 -2.73
N MET A 18 -0.71 66.99 -1.41
CA MET A 18 -1.12 65.76 -0.75
C MET A 18 -2.66 65.66 -0.73
N SER A 19 -3.20 64.66 -1.44
CA SER A 19 -4.60 64.23 -1.29
C SER A 19 -4.64 63.08 -0.27
N LEU A 20 -5.25 63.29 0.89
CA LEU A 20 -5.53 62.21 1.84
C LEU A 20 -6.62 61.30 1.25
N LEU A 21 -6.21 60.16 0.68
CA LEU A 21 -7.08 59.01 0.49
C LEU A 21 -7.18 58.25 1.82
N THR A 22 -8.38 58.23 2.40
CA THR A 22 -8.73 57.33 3.49
C THR A 22 -8.69 55.89 2.97
N LEU A 23 -7.60 55.16 3.25
CA LEU A 23 -7.57 53.71 3.09
C LEU A 23 -8.53 53.10 4.12
N ALA A 24 -9.74 52.75 3.67
CA ALA A 24 -10.56 51.79 4.37
C ALA A 24 -9.75 50.48 4.44
N ALA A 25 -9.34 50.10 5.64
CA ALA A 25 -8.65 48.85 5.89
C ALA A 25 -9.59 47.70 5.49
N TRP A 26 -9.35 47.11 4.32
CA TRP A 26 -9.88 45.81 3.96
C TRP A 26 -9.24 44.81 4.92
N THR A 27 -9.95 44.46 5.98
CA THR A 27 -9.63 43.26 6.74
C THR A 27 -9.90 42.09 5.81
N PRO A 28 -8.88 41.29 5.42
CA PRO A 28 -9.17 40.07 4.67
C PRO A 28 -10.11 39.24 5.54
N ALA A 29 -11.26 38.85 4.98
CA ALA A 29 -12.16 37.91 5.63
C ALA A 29 -11.31 36.72 6.07
N ARG A 30 -11.29 36.45 7.38
CA ARG A 30 -10.56 35.33 7.96
C ARG A 30 -11.06 34.08 7.23
N ALA A 31 -10.22 33.46 6.40
CA ALA A 31 -10.57 32.25 5.69
C ALA A 31 -11.12 31.27 6.72
N GLN A 32 -12.36 30.80 6.54
CA GLN A 32 -12.90 29.78 7.43
C GLN A 32 -11.94 28.58 7.36
N PRO A 33 -11.54 27.99 8.50
CA PRO A 33 -10.74 26.79 8.49
C PRO A 33 -11.46 25.74 7.65
N GLN A 34 -10.79 25.23 6.61
CA GLN A 34 -11.35 24.18 5.77
C GLN A 34 -11.66 22.97 6.67
N ALA A 35 -12.87 22.43 6.56
CA ALA A 35 -13.25 21.23 7.30
C ALA A 35 -12.27 20.10 6.95
N VAL A 36 -11.67 19.49 7.98
CA VAL A 36 -10.74 18.37 7.82
C VAL A 36 -11.57 17.13 7.47
N PRO A 37 -11.35 16.49 6.30
CA PRO A 37 -12.01 15.23 5.95
C PRO A 37 -11.74 14.13 6.97
N GLY A 38 -12.66 13.18 7.12
CA GLY A 38 -12.52 12.05 8.03
C GLY A 38 -13.63 12.02 9.08
N PHE A 39 -13.31 11.55 10.27
CA PHE A 39 -14.29 11.40 11.34
C PHE A 39 -14.65 12.74 11.97
N GLU A 40 -15.87 12.86 12.47
CA GLU A 40 -16.27 13.99 13.32
C GLU A 40 -15.77 13.78 14.75
N VAL A 41 -15.51 14.88 15.46
CA VAL A 41 -15.21 14.84 16.90
C VAL A 41 -16.52 15.07 17.65
N GLY A 42 -16.96 14.05 18.36
CA GLY A 42 -18.16 14.11 19.22
C GLY A 42 -17.97 14.96 20.48
N PRO A 43 -19.00 15.05 21.33
CA PRO A 43 -18.90 15.72 22.63
C PRO A 43 -17.85 15.04 23.52
N GLN A 44 -17.24 15.84 24.40
CA GLN A 44 -16.28 15.33 25.38
C GLN A 44 -17.00 14.47 26.43
N ARG A 45 -16.50 13.25 26.60
CA ARG A 45 -16.96 12.26 27.58
C ARG A 45 -15.79 11.36 27.96
N ASP A 46 -15.54 11.21 29.25
CA ASP A 46 -14.43 10.40 29.76
C ASP A 46 -14.77 8.90 29.67
N ALA A 47 -15.93 8.45 30.16
CA ALA A 47 -16.33 7.04 30.05
C ALA A 47 -16.45 6.55 28.60
N ILE A 48 -15.82 5.41 28.30
CA ILE A 48 -15.85 4.73 27.01
C ILE A 48 -17.22 4.13 26.69
N THR A 49 -17.54 4.01 25.41
CA THR A 49 -18.65 3.21 24.91
C THR A 49 -18.16 2.34 23.75
N PRO A 50 -18.07 1.01 23.92
CA PRO A 50 -17.65 0.10 22.88
C PRO A 50 -18.62 0.12 21.69
N GLY A 51 -18.07 0.26 20.49
CA GLY A 51 -18.81 0.23 19.23
C GLY A 51 -18.47 -0.99 18.38
N ARG A 52 -18.47 -0.80 17.06
CA ARG A 52 -18.25 -1.86 16.07
C ARG A 52 -16.86 -2.49 16.21
N PHE A 53 -16.83 -3.81 16.33
CA PHE A 53 -15.61 -4.61 16.24
C PHE A 53 -15.43 -5.17 14.82
N LEU A 54 -14.23 -5.08 14.28
CA LEU A 54 -13.85 -5.57 12.96
C LEU A 54 -12.67 -6.53 13.07
N ILE A 55 -12.79 -7.65 12.36
CA ILE A 55 -11.69 -8.55 12.04
C ILE A 55 -11.27 -8.23 10.60
N ASP A 56 -10.05 -7.75 10.41
CA ASP A 56 -9.53 -7.45 9.07
C ASP A 56 -9.14 -8.76 8.35
N PRO A 57 -9.12 -8.82 6.99
CA PRO A 57 -8.80 -10.04 6.27
C PRO A 57 -7.43 -10.59 6.65
N PRO A 58 -7.31 -11.86 7.06
CA PRO A 58 -6.07 -12.41 7.62
C PRO A 58 -4.96 -12.48 6.57
N THR A 59 -3.71 -12.34 7.01
CA THR A 59 -2.52 -12.68 6.21
C THR A 59 -2.01 -14.06 6.62
N LEU A 60 -0.85 -14.48 6.08
CA LEU A 60 -0.28 -15.80 6.37
C LEU A 60 0.16 -15.94 7.82
N GLU A 61 0.78 -14.90 8.40
CA GLU A 61 1.37 -14.98 9.75
C GLU A 61 0.72 -14.02 10.76
N ASN A 62 -0.27 -13.21 10.36
CA ASN A 62 -0.78 -12.16 11.23
C ASN A 62 -2.31 -11.97 11.13
N LEU A 63 -2.92 -11.63 12.26
CA LEU A 63 -4.35 -11.32 12.40
C LEU A 63 -4.51 -9.88 12.85
N GLY A 64 -5.36 -9.10 12.18
CA GLY A 64 -5.59 -7.68 12.48
C GLY A 64 -7.01 -7.40 12.97
N PHE A 65 -7.12 -6.48 13.92
CA PHE A 65 -8.38 -6.13 14.57
C PHE A 65 -8.52 -4.63 14.75
N ARG A 66 -9.77 -4.16 14.74
CA ARG A 66 -10.16 -2.78 15.04
C ARG A 66 -11.43 -2.77 15.89
N TRP A 67 -11.42 -2.01 17.00
CA TRP A 67 -12.57 -1.84 17.88
C TRP A 67 -12.89 -0.35 17.98
N TYR A 68 -13.92 0.08 17.25
CA TYR A 68 -14.39 1.46 17.29
C TYR A 68 -15.09 1.76 18.60
N VAL A 69 -14.96 2.99 19.09
CA VAL A 69 -15.48 3.42 20.39
C VAL A 69 -16.00 4.86 20.32
N GLU A 70 -16.90 5.22 21.24
CA GLU A 70 -17.25 6.60 21.56
C GLU A 70 -16.75 6.94 22.98
N GLY A 71 -16.63 8.23 23.32
CA GLY A 71 -16.07 8.66 24.61
C GLY A 71 -14.56 8.45 24.70
N ASP A 72 -14.05 8.21 25.92
CA ASP A 72 -12.62 8.14 26.25
C ASP A 72 -11.84 9.37 25.77
N SER A 73 -12.40 10.54 26.10
CA SER A 73 -11.83 11.84 25.71
C SER A 73 -10.49 12.12 26.40
N ASN A 74 -10.32 11.61 27.62
CA ASN A 74 -9.10 11.70 28.42
C ASN A 74 -8.05 10.60 28.08
N ARG A 75 -8.37 9.66 27.16
CA ARG A 75 -7.44 8.67 26.57
C ARG A 75 -6.84 7.70 27.58
N ASN A 76 -7.60 7.31 28.60
CA ASN A 76 -7.14 6.41 29.65
C ASN A 76 -7.70 4.98 29.53
N ALA A 77 -8.59 4.72 28.56
CA ALA A 77 -9.03 3.37 28.26
C ALA A 77 -7.95 2.54 27.54
N ALA A 78 -8.00 1.23 27.70
CA ALA A 78 -7.05 0.28 27.13
C ALA A 78 -7.72 -1.03 26.69
N VAL A 79 -7.10 -1.74 25.73
CA VAL A 79 -7.51 -3.09 25.32
C VAL A 79 -6.32 -4.04 25.36
N ALA A 80 -6.30 -4.94 26.34
CA ALA A 80 -5.33 -6.04 26.43
C ALA A 80 -5.74 -7.20 25.51
N VAL A 81 -4.75 -7.84 24.89
CA VAL A 81 -4.98 -8.91 23.90
C VAL A 81 -4.22 -10.17 24.31
N ALA A 82 -4.92 -11.29 24.36
CA ALA A 82 -4.33 -12.61 24.52
C ALA A 82 -4.83 -13.56 23.42
N PHE A 83 -4.05 -14.56 23.06
CA PHE A 83 -4.41 -15.53 22.03
C PHE A 83 -3.95 -16.94 22.36
N ARG A 84 -4.60 -17.92 21.74
CA ARG A 84 -4.17 -19.31 21.78
C ARG A 84 -4.58 -20.02 20.50
N ARG A 85 -3.84 -21.06 20.11
CA ARG A 85 -4.31 -21.94 19.05
C ARG A 85 -5.59 -22.64 19.53
N LYS A 86 -6.60 -22.73 18.68
CA LYS A 86 -7.90 -23.31 19.06
C LYS A 86 -7.72 -24.73 19.61
N GLY A 87 -8.40 -25.01 20.72
CA GLY A 87 -8.29 -26.29 21.43
C GLY A 87 -7.14 -26.35 22.44
N GLN A 88 -6.20 -25.40 22.43
CA GLN A 88 -5.24 -25.26 23.52
C GLN A 88 -5.88 -24.58 24.73
N ARG A 89 -5.32 -24.81 25.92
CA ARG A 89 -5.82 -24.22 27.16
C ARG A 89 -5.11 -22.93 27.55
N VAL A 90 -3.80 -22.88 27.30
CA VAL A 90 -2.92 -21.77 27.71
C VAL A 90 -3.10 -20.58 26.77
N TRP A 91 -3.31 -19.41 27.35
CA TRP A 91 -3.33 -18.14 26.64
C TRP A 91 -1.92 -17.54 26.62
N ASN A 92 -1.53 -16.99 25.47
CA ASN A 92 -0.31 -16.21 25.28
C ASN A 92 -0.68 -14.74 25.16
N GLU A 93 0.10 -13.85 25.75
CA GLU A 93 -0.11 -12.42 25.63
C GLU A 93 0.35 -11.91 24.26
N ALA A 94 -0.42 -11.00 23.67
CA ALA A 94 -0.05 -10.22 22.49
C ALA A 94 0.14 -8.75 22.87
N LEU A 95 0.58 -7.93 21.91
CA LEU A 95 0.63 -6.49 22.11
C LEU A 95 -0.79 -5.95 22.38
N PRO A 96 -0.97 -5.07 23.39
CA PRO A 96 -2.21 -4.31 23.54
C PRO A 96 -2.55 -3.53 22.26
N MET A 97 -3.83 -3.29 22.02
CA MET A 97 -4.24 -2.51 20.86
C MET A 97 -3.85 -1.04 21.03
N LEU A 98 -3.36 -0.41 19.96
CA LEU A 98 -3.05 1.01 19.91
C LEU A 98 -4.34 1.82 20.00
N ARG A 99 -4.35 2.82 20.87
CA ARG A 99 -5.40 3.84 20.96
C ARG A 99 -5.23 4.88 19.84
N VAL A 100 -6.22 5.00 18.95
CA VAL A 100 -6.29 6.03 17.89
C VAL A 100 -7.47 6.96 18.19
N HIS A 101 -7.21 8.26 18.34
CA HIS A 101 -8.16 9.22 18.87
C HIS A 101 -8.14 10.55 18.09
N HIS A 102 -8.76 10.55 16.91
CA HIS A 102 -9.05 11.76 16.14
C HIS A 102 -7.84 12.65 15.78
N GLU A 103 -6.64 12.08 15.80
CA GLU A 103 -5.45 12.76 15.30
C GLU A 103 -5.67 13.16 13.83
N VAL A 104 -5.19 14.34 13.46
CA VAL A 104 -5.18 14.80 12.07
C VAL A 104 -3.86 14.40 11.44
N SER A 105 -3.90 13.34 10.63
CA SER A 105 -2.77 12.88 9.82
C SER A 105 -2.62 13.79 8.61
N ASN A 106 -1.42 14.37 8.46
CA ASN A 106 -1.09 15.39 7.46
C ASN A 106 -1.90 16.70 7.64
N GLN A 107 -1.25 17.87 7.52
CA GLN A 107 -1.92 19.17 7.66
C GLN A 107 -1.95 19.98 6.35
N THR A 108 -1.26 19.51 5.31
CA THR A 108 -1.05 20.28 4.08
C THR A 108 -1.48 19.51 2.84
N TYR A 109 -1.09 18.23 2.72
CA TYR A 109 -1.33 17.42 1.53
C TYR A 109 -2.22 16.22 1.87
N GLY A 110 -3.53 16.39 1.71
CA GLY A 110 -4.51 15.34 2.06
C GLY A 110 -4.68 15.17 3.58
N PRO A 111 -5.08 16.24 4.31
CA PRO A 111 -5.38 16.14 5.73
C PRO A 111 -6.53 15.17 5.97
N TYR A 112 -6.41 14.37 7.02
CA TYR A 112 -7.44 13.40 7.39
C TYR A 112 -7.52 13.25 8.91
N ARG A 113 -8.73 13.36 9.45
CA ARG A 113 -9.00 13.05 10.85
C ARG A 113 -9.27 11.56 11.01
N THR A 114 -8.41 10.91 11.79
CA THR A 114 -8.55 9.50 12.14
C THR A 114 -9.80 9.24 13.00
N GLY A 115 -10.17 7.97 13.14
CA GLY A 115 -11.33 7.57 13.95
C GLY A 115 -11.08 7.62 15.45
N ASN A 116 -12.07 7.15 16.20
CA ASN A 116 -11.97 6.87 17.63
C ASN A 116 -12.05 5.35 17.83
N LEU A 117 -10.90 4.70 18.04
CA LEU A 117 -10.83 3.25 18.07
C LEU A 117 -9.58 2.74 18.79
N PHE A 118 -9.58 1.43 19.02
CA PHE A 118 -8.40 0.63 19.27
C PHE A 118 -8.06 -0.18 18.00
N ALA A 119 -6.79 -0.30 17.63
CA ALA A 119 -6.35 -1.12 16.51
C ALA A 119 -5.09 -1.93 16.87
N GLY A 120 -5.00 -3.20 16.46
CA GLY A 120 -3.84 -4.02 16.77
C GLY A 120 -3.80 -5.35 16.05
N SER A 121 -2.63 -5.98 16.07
CA SER A 121 -2.37 -7.27 15.45
C SER A 121 -1.87 -8.32 16.44
N VAL A 122 -2.29 -9.58 16.24
CA VAL A 122 -1.59 -10.75 16.80
C VAL A 122 -0.59 -11.23 15.74
N LEU A 123 0.69 -11.27 16.12
CA LEU A 123 1.80 -11.36 15.17
C LEU A 123 2.47 -12.74 15.17
N PHE A 124 3.07 -13.10 14.02
CA PHE A 124 3.97 -14.25 13.85
C PHE A 124 3.35 -15.61 14.21
N LEU A 125 2.13 -15.82 13.77
CA LEU A 125 1.35 -17.03 13.92
C LEU A 125 1.67 -18.06 12.83
N GLU A 126 1.27 -19.31 13.04
CA GLU A 126 1.36 -20.37 12.02
C GLU A 126 0.33 -20.11 10.92
N PRO A 127 0.68 -20.22 9.62
CA PRO A 127 -0.28 -20.18 8.53
C PRO A 127 -1.33 -21.29 8.62
N ALA A 128 -2.48 -21.08 7.95
CA ALA A 128 -3.59 -22.03 7.89
C ALA A 128 -4.05 -22.59 9.26
N THR A 129 -3.96 -21.77 10.31
CA THR A 129 -4.18 -22.22 11.69
C THR A 129 -5.25 -21.37 12.37
N GLU A 130 -6.21 -22.04 13.02
CA GLU A 130 -7.29 -21.38 13.76
C GLU A 130 -6.84 -21.01 15.18
N TYR A 131 -7.10 -19.76 15.57
CA TYR A 131 -6.79 -19.19 16.87
C TYR A 131 -8.06 -18.66 17.54
N GLU A 132 -8.09 -18.74 18.86
CA GLU A 132 -8.98 -17.95 19.70
C GLU A 132 -8.21 -16.71 20.17
N VAL A 133 -8.80 -15.53 20.00
CA VAL A 133 -8.21 -14.26 20.43
C VAL A 133 -9.18 -13.57 21.39
N ARG A 134 -8.64 -13.15 22.54
CA ARG A 134 -9.36 -12.54 23.65
C ARG A 134 -8.96 -11.07 23.79
N PHE A 135 -9.95 -10.20 23.83
CA PHE A 135 -9.81 -8.75 24.00
C PHE A 135 -10.46 -8.34 25.31
N THR A 136 -9.68 -7.73 26.20
CA THR A 136 -10.15 -7.24 27.50
C THR A 136 -10.04 -5.73 27.52
N MET A 137 -11.17 -5.04 27.46
CA MET A 137 -11.24 -3.58 27.51
C MET A 137 -11.37 -3.11 28.96
N SER A 138 -10.69 -2.03 29.30
CA SER A 138 -10.78 -1.38 30.61
C SER A 138 -10.79 0.13 30.46
N ASP A 139 -11.55 0.81 31.31
CA ASP A 139 -11.58 2.26 31.41
C ASP A 139 -11.82 2.64 32.89
N PRO A 140 -10.94 3.43 33.54
CA PRO A 140 -11.14 3.96 34.89
C PRO A 140 -12.45 4.74 35.08
N ASP A 141 -12.98 5.36 34.04
CA ASP A 141 -14.21 6.15 34.04
C ASP A 141 -15.47 5.31 33.75
N GLY A 142 -15.28 4.02 33.47
CA GLY A 142 -16.35 3.04 33.27
C GLY A 142 -16.85 2.94 31.82
N GLY A 143 -17.82 2.05 31.60
CA GLY A 143 -18.41 1.80 30.27
C GLY A 143 -17.75 0.67 29.46
N ALA A 144 -16.62 0.14 29.92
CA ALA A 144 -16.03 -1.09 29.37
C ALA A 144 -16.95 -2.32 29.64
N PRO A 145 -17.01 -3.31 28.74
CA PRO A 145 -17.74 -4.56 28.98
C PRO A 145 -17.16 -5.33 30.18
N ALA A 146 -18.04 -5.96 30.98
CA ALA A 146 -17.61 -6.75 32.13
C ALA A 146 -16.83 -8.01 31.73
N GLU A 147 -17.24 -8.65 30.62
CA GLU A 147 -16.62 -9.87 30.10
C GLU A 147 -15.77 -9.57 28.87
N PRO A 148 -14.63 -10.26 28.69
CA PRO A 148 -13.79 -10.09 27.52
C PRO A 148 -14.47 -10.62 26.25
N MET A 149 -14.19 -9.99 25.12
CA MET A 149 -14.61 -10.50 23.82
C MET A 149 -13.65 -11.60 23.37
N ILE A 150 -14.19 -12.74 22.94
CA ILE A 150 -13.40 -13.83 22.36
C ILE A 150 -13.89 -14.13 20.94
N VAL A 151 -12.97 -14.16 19.98
CA VAL A 151 -13.26 -14.51 18.58
C VAL A 151 -12.42 -15.70 18.14
N SER A 152 -12.97 -16.54 17.26
CA SER A 152 -12.21 -17.56 16.54
C SER A 152 -11.93 -17.10 15.13
N VAL A 153 -10.66 -17.12 14.72
CA VAL A 153 -10.22 -16.66 13.40
C VAL A 153 -9.00 -17.47 12.96
N ALA A 154 -8.89 -17.74 11.66
CA ALA A 154 -7.76 -18.46 11.09
C ALA A 154 -6.82 -17.51 10.33
N THR A 155 -5.52 -17.77 10.44
CA THR A 155 -4.53 -17.24 9.48
C THR A 155 -4.80 -17.81 8.10
N ARG A 156 -4.41 -17.08 7.05
CA ARG A 156 -4.69 -17.49 5.67
C ARG A 156 -3.82 -18.69 5.28
N THR A 157 -4.36 -19.56 4.43
CA THR A 157 -3.58 -20.63 3.79
C THR A 157 -2.76 -20.05 2.63
N GLU A 158 -1.53 -20.52 2.45
CA GLU A 158 -0.74 -20.16 1.27
C GLU A 158 -1.49 -20.56 -0.02
N PRO A 159 -1.68 -19.65 -1.00
CA PRO A 159 -2.41 -19.96 -2.22
C PRO A 159 -1.80 -21.11 -3.04
N ARG A 160 -2.65 -21.99 -3.55
CA ARG A 160 -2.25 -23.15 -4.36
C ARG A 160 -3.13 -23.30 -5.59
N ALA A 161 -2.56 -23.91 -6.62
CA ALA A 161 -3.34 -24.34 -7.77
C ALA A 161 -4.38 -25.40 -7.34
N PHE A 162 -5.52 -25.44 -8.01
CA PHE A 162 -6.52 -26.48 -7.78
C PHE A 162 -5.97 -27.86 -8.17
N ALA A 163 -6.03 -28.82 -7.25
CA ALA A 163 -5.65 -30.19 -7.52
C ALA A 163 -6.66 -30.84 -8.49
N GLY A 164 -6.18 -31.37 -9.61
CA GLY A 164 -7.04 -31.97 -10.64
C GLY A 164 -7.56 -30.99 -11.69
N GLY A 165 -7.02 -29.77 -11.75
CA GLY A 165 -7.30 -28.80 -12.81
C GLY A 165 -6.89 -29.32 -14.20
N ARG A 166 -7.70 -29.00 -15.23
CA ARG A 166 -7.34 -29.33 -16.62
C ARG A 166 -6.15 -28.48 -17.06
N THR A 167 -5.24 -29.09 -17.81
CA THR A 167 -4.09 -28.41 -18.39
C THR A 167 -4.38 -27.96 -19.82
N ILE A 168 -4.27 -26.66 -20.07
CA ILE A 168 -4.33 -26.04 -21.41
C ILE A 168 -2.91 -25.66 -21.81
N ARG A 169 -2.44 -26.11 -22.97
CA ARG A 169 -1.12 -25.72 -23.49
C ARG A 169 -1.26 -24.54 -24.45
N ALA A 170 -0.45 -23.51 -24.24
CA ALA A 170 -0.36 -22.37 -25.16
C ALA A 170 1.06 -22.21 -25.69
N THR A 171 1.15 -21.75 -26.93
CA THR A 171 2.39 -21.37 -27.61
C THR A 171 2.32 -19.90 -28.00
N PRO A 172 3.46 -19.24 -28.30
CA PRO A 172 3.45 -17.86 -28.77
C PRO A 172 2.53 -17.62 -29.98
N GLU A 173 2.45 -18.58 -30.91
CA GLU A 173 1.66 -18.47 -32.15
C GLU A 173 0.16 -18.52 -31.88
N ARG A 174 -0.27 -19.34 -30.90
CA ARG A 174 -1.67 -19.39 -30.46
C ARG A 174 -2.03 -18.21 -29.56
N GLY A 175 -1.06 -17.70 -28.81
CA GLY A 175 -1.20 -16.56 -27.91
C GLY A 175 -1.83 -16.93 -26.56
N LEU A 176 -1.57 -16.08 -25.55
CA LEU A 176 -2.07 -16.24 -24.18
C LEU A 176 -3.58 -15.97 -24.08
N LEU A 177 -4.11 -14.97 -24.80
CA LEU A 177 -5.53 -14.61 -24.72
C LEU A 177 -6.45 -15.72 -25.22
N ALA A 178 -6.08 -16.41 -26.30
CA ALA A 178 -6.87 -17.55 -26.80
C ALA A 178 -6.95 -18.67 -25.76
N ALA A 179 -5.85 -18.95 -25.05
CA ALA A 179 -5.85 -19.93 -23.98
C ALA A 179 -6.69 -19.47 -22.78
N LEU A 180 -6.60 -18.19 -22.39
CA LEU A 180 -7.44 -17.59 -21.34
C LEU A 180 -8.92 -17.68 -21.69
N ASP A 181 -9.32 -17.43 -22.94
CA ASP A 181 -10.71 -17.51 -23.38
C ASP A 181 -11.29 -18.92 -23.29
N GLU A 182 -10.48 -19.97 -23.21
CA GLU A 182 -10.90 -21.37 -23.05
C GLU A 182 -10.96 -21.84 -21.59
N THR A 183 -10.41 -21.06 -20.66
CA THR A 183 -10.31 -21.46 -19.24
C THR A 183 -11.65 -21.52 -18.53
N GLN A 184 -11.67 -22.36 -17.50
CA GLN A 184 -12.66 -22.38 -16.42
C GLN A 184 -11.93 -22.30 -15.05
N PRO A 185 -12.63 -21.91 -13.97
CA PRO A 185 -12.04 -21.92 -12.63
C PRO A 185 -11.39 -23.27 -12.26
N GLY A 186 -10.10 -23.21 -11.92
CA GLY A 186 -9.27 -24.37 -11.58
C GLY A 186 -8.33 -24.83 -12.69
N ASP A 187 -8.47 -24.30 -13.92
CA ASP A 187 -7.61 -24.66 -15.04
C ASP A 187 -6.17 -24.12 -14.89
N VAL A 188 -5.22 -24.84 -15.49
CA VAL A 188 -3.82 -24.44 -15.58
C VAL A 188 -3.45 -24.24 -17.05
N ILE A 189 -3.10 -23.01 -17.43
CA ILE A 189 -2.45 -22.70 -18.69
C ILE A 189 -0.94 -22.92 -18.54
N LEU A 190 -0.38 -23.85 -19.29
CA LEU A 190 1.07 -24.04 -19.41
C LEU A 190 1.59 -23.37 -20.67
N LEU A 191 2.34 -22.29 -20.48
CA LEU A 191 3.02 -21.59 -21.57
C LEU A 191 4.28 -22.35 -21.99
N ARG A 192 4.43 -22.57 -23.30
CA ARG A 192 5.70 -23.01 -23.88
C ARG A 192 6.70 -21.84 -23.90
N PRO A 193 8.02 -22.13 -23.89
CA PRO A 193 9.03 -21.10 -24.07
C PRO A 193 8.77 -20.26 -25.31
N GLY A 194 9.04 -18.96 -25.21
CA GLY A 194 8.85 -17.99 -26.29
C GLY A 194 8.23 -16.67 -25.80
N VAL A 195 8.08 -15.75 -26.74
CA VAL A 195 7.64 -14.37 -26.47
C VAL A 195 6.17 -14.20 -26.82
N TYR A 196 5.37 -13.86 -25.81
CA TYR A 196 3.96 -13.52 -25.93
C TYR A 196 3.86 -12.00 -25.80
N ARG A 197 3.54 -11.33 -26.91
CA ARG A 197 3.44 -9.87 -26.96
C ARG A 197 2.07 -9.42 -26.46
N GLY A 198 2.06 -8.59 -25.42
CA GLY A 198 0.87 -7.99 -24.84
C GLY A 198 0.35 -6.77 -25.61
N PRO A 199 -0.63 -6.04 -25.04
CA PRO A 199 -1.14 -6.19 -23.67
C PRO A 199 -2.09 -7.38 -23.49
N PHE A 200 -2.24 -7.82 -22.24
CA PHE A 200 -3.16 -8.89 -21.84
C PHE A 200 -4.21 -8.37 -20.87
N GLU A 201 -5.48 -8.54 -21.22
CA GLU A 201 -6.63 -8.19 -20.38
C GLU A 201 -7.50 -9.44 -20.20
N PRO A 202 -7.19 -10.29 -19.19
CA PRO A 202 -8.02 -11.44 -18.88
C PRO A 202 -9.47 -11.02 -18.65
N LYS A 203 -10.42 -11.84 -19.11
CA LYS A 203 -11.86 -11.59 -18.94
C LYS A 203 -12.56 -12.61 -18.03
N LYS A 204 -11.80 -13.62 -17.58
CA LYS A 204 -12.28 -14.72 -16.75
C LYS A 204 -11.57 -14.72 -15.42
N SER A 205 -12.32 -15.05 -14.39
CA SER A 205 -11.82 -15.20 -13.02
C SER A 205 -11.78 -16.67 -12.64
N GLY A 206 -10.84 -17.01 -11.77
CA GLY A 206 -10.95 -18.22 -10.96
C GLY A 206 -11.90 -18.00 -9.77
N THR A 207 -11.80 -18.88 -8.80
CA THR A 207 -12.40 -18.74 -7.47
C THR A 207 -11.33 -18.98 -6.41
N ALA A 208 -11.58 -18.65 -5.15
CA ALA A 208 -10.64 -18.89 -4.05
C ALA A 208 -10.16 -20.35 -3.98
N ASP A 209 -11.08 -21.32 -4.16
CA ASP A 209 -10.74 -22.75 -4.13
C ASP A 209 -10.27 -23.29 -5.49
N ARG A 210 -10.62 -22.60 -6.59
CA ARG A 210 -10.31 -23.00 -7.96
C ARG A 210 -9.75 -21.82 -8.77
N PRO A 211 -8.52 -21.37 -8.47
CA PRO A 211 -7.90 -20.29 -9.22
C PRO A 211 -7.56 -20.73 -10.65
N ILE A 212 -7.47 -19.77 -11.57
CA ILE A 212 -6.90 -20.02 -12.90
C ILE A 212 -5.40 -19.75 -12.81
N VAL A 213 -4.58 -20.70 -13.24
CA VAL A 213 -3.12 -20.59 -13.15
C VAL A 213 -2.51 -20.42 -14.53
N ILE A 214 -1.69 -19.40 -14.72
CA ILE A 214 -0.87 -19.15 -15.90
C ILE A 214 0.58 -19.42 -15.49
N ARG A 215 1.15 -20.50 -16.01
CA ARG A 215 2.45 -21.01 -15.59
C ARG A 215 3.42 -21.17 -16.74
N GLY A 216 4.60 -20.60 -16.59
CA GLY A 216 5.74 -20.81 -17.48
C GLY A 216 6.62 -21.99 -17.07
N PRO A 217 7.64 -22.32 -17.89
CA PRO A 217 8.69 -23.25 -17.52
C PRO A 217 9.52 -22.70 -16.35
N ALA A 218 10.11 -23.59 -15.53
CA ALA A 218 10.84 -23.21 -14.32
C ALA A 218 12.08 -22.32 -14.59
N ASP A 219 12.60 -22.34 -15.82
CA ASP A 219 13.71 -21.48 -16.25
C ASP A 219 13.27 -20.06 -16.63
N GLY A 220 11.97 -19.74 -16.59
CA GLY A 220 11.41 -18.44 -16.96
C GLY A 220 11.35 -18.18 -18.47
N GLY A 221 11.52 -19.21 -19.31
CA GLY A 221 11.56 -19.09 -20.76
C GLY A 221 10.25 -18.66 -21.45
N ALA A 222 9.14 -18.54 -20.72
CA ALA A 222 7.91 -17.92 -21.23
C ALA A 222 7.89 -16.43 -20.86
N ILE A 223 8.01 -15.58 -21.88
CA ILE A 223 8.18 -14.13 -21.72
C ILE A 223 6.90 -13.42 -22.13
N LEU A 224 6.30 -12.67 -21.21
CA LEU A 224 5.22 -11.74 -21.49
C LEU A 224 5.84 -10.36 -21.71
N GLU A 225 5.83 -9.89 -22.95
CA GLU A 225 6.54 -8.66 -23.36
C GLU A 225 5.53 -7.53 -23.63
N GLY A 226 5.79 -6.36 -23.07
CA GLY A 226 5.01 -5.15 -23.31
C GLY A 226 5.47 -4.37 -24.54
N GLN A 227 5.22 -3.05 -24.52
CA GLN A 227 5.46 -2.14 -25.66
C GLN A 227 6.63 -1.15 -25.40
N GLY A 228 7.44 -1.40 -24.38
CA GLY A 228 8.55 -0.57 -23.94
C GLY A 228 8.19 0.43 -22.85
N VAL A 229 9.21 0.88 -22.11
CA VAL A 229 9.08 1.77 -20.94
C VAL A 229 8.65 3.21 -21.30
N ALA A 230 8.92 3.64 -22.53
CA ALA A 230 8.53 4.96 -23.02
C ALA A 230 7.03 5.06 -23.34
N VAL A 231 6.35 3.92 -23.49
CA VAL A 231 4.91 3.84 -23.75
C VAL A 231 4.22 3.50 -22.44
N ARG A 232 3.24 4.31 -22.02
CA ARG A 232 2.38 4.02 -20.86
C ARG A 232 1.51 2.78 -21.11
N SER A 233 2.12 1.61 -21.01
CA SER A 233 1.56 0.30 -21.33
C SER A 233 1.68 -0.65 -20.13
N ASN A 234 0.64 -1.45 -19.93
CA ASN A 234 0.65 -2.54 -18.96
C ASN A 234 0.81 -3.87 -19.70
N ILE A 235 1.58 -4.82 -19.16
CA ILE A 235 1.63 -6.18 -19.72
C ILE A 235 0.34 -6.90 -19.39
N VAL A 236 -0.09 -6.87 -18.12
CA VAL A 236 -1.36 -7.45 -17.66
C VAL A 236 -2.20 -6.41 -16.93
N SER A 237 -3.45 -6.22 -17.36
CA SER A 237 -4.45 -5.42 -16.65
C SER A 237 -5.54 -6.34 -16.06
N LEU A 238 -5.71 -6.30 -14.74
CA LEU A 238 -6.55 -7.23 -13.98
C LEU A 238 -7.93 -6.68 -13.60
N ASN A 239 -8.23 -5.42 -13.91
CA ASN A 239 -9.38 -4.65 -13.42
C ASN A 239 -10.72 -5.43 -13.45
N GLY A 240 -11.14 -5.99 -12.31
CA GLY A 240 -12.38 -6.78 -12.19
C GLY A 240 -12.24 -8.29 -12.49
N THR A 241 -11.01 -8.80 -12.59
CA THR A 241 -10.71 -10.24 -12.64
C THR A 241 -10.00 -10.70 -11.38
N HIS A 242 -10.34 -11.91 -10.94
CA HIS A 242 -9.98 -12.41 -9.61
C HIS A 242 -9.40 -13.83 -9.69
N HIS A 243 -8.62 -14.18 -8.68
CA HIS A 243 -8.05 -15.52 -8.47
C HIS A 243 -7.26 -16.03 -9.67
N LEU A 244 -6.38 -15.16 -10.18
CA LEU A 244 -5.42 -15.49 -11.23
C LEU A 244 -4.04 -15.68 -10.62
N HIS A 245 -3.37 -16.76 -10.97
CA HIS A 245 -2.01 -17.03 -10.53
C HIS A 245 -1.06 -16.92 -11.72
N PHE A 246 0.01 -16.12 -11.57
CA PHE A 246 1.10 -15.99 -12.52
C PHE A 246 2.34 -16.64 -11.90
N GLU A 247 2.85 -17.70 -12.53
CA GLU A 247 3.89 -18.55 -11.95
C GLU A 247 5.02 -18.82 -12.92
N ASN A 248 6.28 -18.62 -12.50
CA ASN A 248 7.47 -18.93 -13.30
C ASN A 248 7.47 -18.27 -14.70
N LEU A 249 7.06 -16.99 -14.76
CA LEU A 249 7.01 -16.20 -15.97
C LEU A 249 8.07 -15.11 -15.95
N THR A 250 8.48 -14.66 -17.13
CA THR A 250 9.25 -13.43 -17.29
C THR A 250 8.34 -12.33 -17.82
N PHE A 251 8.33 -11.16 -17.18
CA PHE A 251 7.62 -9.96 -17.63
C PHE A 251 8.65 -8.88 -17.98
N CYS A 252 8.58 -8.30 -19.18
CA CYS A 252 9.54 -7.26 -19.55
C CYS A 252 9.02 -6.19 -20.51
N HIS A 253 9.80 -5.11 -20.63
CA HIS A 253 9.62 -4.03 -21.59
C HIS A 253 8.24 -3.37 -21.49
N ALA A 254 7.90 -2.75 -20.37
CA ALA A 254 6.61 -2.09 -20.21
C ALA A 254 6.69 -0.91 -19.24
N HIS A 255 5.66 -0.07 -19.22
CA HIS A 255 5.53 0.89 -18.13
C HIS A 255 5.16 0.14 -16.84
N THR A 256 4.20 -0.79 -16.88
CA THR A 256 3.82 -1.59 -15.71
C THR A 256 3.76 -3.08 -16.07
N ALA A 257 4.28 -3.98 -15.24
CA ALA A 257 4.13 -5.42 -15.51
C ALA A 257 2.71 -5.91 -15.20
N LEU A 258 2.24 -5.74 -13.95
CA LEU A 258 0.88 -6.13 -13.54
C LEU A 258 0.16 -4.96 -12.91
N TYR A 259 -1.06 -4.69 -13.37
CA TYR A 259 -1.84 -3.52 -12.95
C TYR A 259 -3.28 -3.88 -12.58
N ALA A 260 -3.73 -3.39 -11.42
CA ALA A 260 -5.13 -3.36 -11.03
C ALA A 260 -5.50 -1.98 -10.48
N ALA A 261 -6.65 -1.43 -10.85
CA ALA A 261 -7.07 -0.11 -10.45
C ALA A 261 -8.60 0.01 -10.41
N LYS A 262 -9.06 1.21 -10.03
CA LYS A 262 -10.49 1.55 -9.98
C LYS A 262 -11.15 1.36 -11.36
N PRO A 263 -12.45 1.01 -11.38
CA PRO A 263 -13.31 0.75 -10.21
C PRO A 263 -13.22 -0.70 -9.70
N GLY A 264 -12.61 -1.61 -10.46
CA GLY A 264 -12.73 -3.06 -10.24
C GLY A 264 -11.77 -3.66 -9.22
N GLY A 265 -10.53 -3.18 -9.15
CA GLY A 265 -9.47 -3.83 -8.36
C GLY A 265 -9.23 -5.29 -8.81
N SER A 266 -8.65 -6.10 -7.93
CA SER A 266 -8.55 -7.56 -8.11
C SER A 266 -8.43 -8.26 -6.76
N GLN A 267 -8.94 -9.49 -6.66
CA GLN A 267 -8.90 -10.30 -5.44
C GLN A 267 -8.10 -11.57 -5.70
N GLY A 268 -7.26 -11.97 -4.74
CA GLY A 268 -6.58 -13.27 -4.76
C GLY A 268 -5.58 -13.44 -5.90
N LEU A 269 -4.95 -12.35 -6.35
CA LEU A 269 -3.84 -12.41 -7.30
C LEU A 269 -2.66 -13.16 -6.66
N VAL A 270 -2.06 -14.09 -7.39
CA VAL A 270 -0.78 -14.68 -7.05
C VAL A 270 0.24 -14.32 -8.11
N VAL A 271 1.41 -13.82 -7.70
CA VAL A 271 2.58 -13.67 -8.57
C VAL A 271 3.75 -14.34 -7.86
N ARG A 272 4.24 -15.46 -8.40
CA ARG A 272 5.33 -16.19 -7.74
C ARG A 272 6.35 -16.83 -8.66
N GLY A 273 7.61 -16.84 -8.22
CA GLY A 273 8.71 -17.39 -9.01
C GLY A 273 8.94 -16.63 -10.32
N CYS A 274 8.41 -15.41 -10.46
CA CYS A 274 8.48 -14.64 -11.69
C CYS A 274 9.72 -13.75 -11.72
N ARG A 275 10.19 -13.46 -12.93
CA ARG A 275 11.18 -12.42 -13.20
C ARG A 275 10.48 -11.22 -13.82
N ILE A 276 10.72 -10.03 -13.30
CA ILE A 276 10.15 -8.79 -13.82
C ILE A 276 11.31 -7.83 -14.04
N HIS A 277 11.53 -7.37 -15.27
CA HIS A 277 12.63 -6.45 -15.57
C HIS A 277 12.30 -5.48 -16.70
N ASP A 278 13.07 -4.40 -16.83
CA ASP A 278 12.85 -3.36 -17.84
C ASP A 278 11.45 -2.75 -17.76
N VAL A 279 11.05 -2.38 -16.54
CA VAL A 279 9.76 -1.75 -16.23
C VAL A 279 9.90 -0.49 -15.38
N VAL A 280 8.94 0.45 -15.55
CA VAL A 280 8.82 1.63 -14.67
C VAL A 280 8.19 1.25 -13.33
N TYR A 281 7.15 0.42 -13.38
CA TYR A 281 6.45 -0.19 -12.24
C TYR A 281 6.46 -1.71 -12.38
N GLY A 282 6.73 -2.43 -11.30
CA GLY A 282 6.57 -3.89 -11.30
C GLY A 282 5.10 -4.28 -11.19
N ILE A 283 4.59 -4.37 -9.96
CA ILE A 283 3.23 -4.81 -9.64
C ILE A 283 2.50 -3.68 -8.94
N ASN A 284 1.37 -3.24 -9.46
CA ASN A 284 0.68 -2.05 -8.99
C ASN A 284 -0.83 -2.28 -8.76
N ALA A 285 -1.34 -1.92 -7.58
CA ALA A 285 -2.75 -1.94 -7.19
C ALA A 285 -3.21 -0.56 -6.69
N GLY A 286 -3.90 0.20 -7.54
CA GLY A 286 -4.49 1.51 -7.21
C GLY A 286 -5.98 1.45 -6.88
N CYS A 287 -6.46 0.45 -6.14
CA CYS A 287 -7.88 0.28 -5.84
C CYS A 287 -8.15 -0.26 -4.43
N GLU A 288 -9.07 0.38 -3.71
CA GLU A 288 -9.58 -0.02 -2.40
C GLU A 288 -10.33 -1.35 -2.39
N ASN A 289 -10.77 -1.82 -3.55
CA ASN A 289 -11.43 -3.11 -3.72
C ASN A 289 -10.43 -4.27 -3.93
N SER A 290 -9.13 -3.99 -4.00
CA SER A 290 -8.13 -5.05 -4.13
C SER A 290 -7.91 -5.77 -2.80
N THR A 291 -7.94 -7.10 -2.82
CA THR A 291 -7.80 -7.91 -1.59
C THR A 291 -6.97 -9.18 -1.83
N ASP A 292 -6.30 -9.66 -0.79
CA ASP A 292 -5.72 -11.01 -0.72
C ASP A 292 -4.62 -11.37 -1.74
N TRP A 293 -3.91 -10.38 -2.28
CA TRP A 293 -2.74 -10.64 -3.13
C TRP A 293 -1.61 -11.37 -2.38
N TYR A 294 -0.94 -12.27 -3.09
CA TYR A 294 0.25 -12.99 -2.64
C TYR A 294 1.36 -12.84 -3.69
N ILE A 295 2.36 -12.03 -3.37
CA ILE A 295 3.49 -11.72 -4.24
C ILE A 295 4.74 -12.29 -3.57
N ALA A 296 5.23 -13.42 -4.06
CA ALA A 296 6.31 -14.14 -3.40
C ALA A 296 7.38 -14.73 -4.31
N ASP A 297 8.61 -14.84 -3.82
CA ASP A 297 9.70 -15.53 -4.51
C ASP A 297 10.00 -14.94 -5.91
N ASN A 298 9.77 -13.64 -6.10
CA ASN A 298 10.00 -12.97 -7.38
C ASN A 298 11.35 -12.25 -7.40
N ASP A 299 11.89 -12.11 -8.62
CA ASP A 299 13.01 -11.24 -8.90
C ASP A 299 12.53 -10.02 -9.73
N ILE A 300 12.52 -8.84 -9.12
CA ILE A 300 11.91 -7.62 -9.67
C ILE A 300 12.97 -6.52 -9.80
N VAL A 301 13.30 -6.14 -11.03
CA VAL A 301 14.40 -5.24 -11.37
C VAL A 301 13.89 -4.06 -12.19
N GLY A 302 13.94 -2.86 -11.63
CA GLY A 302 13.55 -1.63 -12.30
C GLY A 302 14.66 -1.04 -13.18
N ILE A 303 14.37 0.14 -13.73
CA ILE A 303 15.22 0.80 -14.72
C ILE A 303 16.10 1.92 -14.16
N ASN A 304 16.08 2.18 -12.84
CA ASN A 304 16.87 3.27 -12.29
C ASN A 304 18.38 2.99 -12.46
N PRO A 305 19.13 3.89 -13.13
CA PRO A 305 20.54 3.66 -13.44
C PRO A 305 21.44 3.83 -12.23
N THR A 306 20.97 4.56 -11.21
CA THR A 306 21.64 4.80 -9.95
C THR A 306 20.62 4.91 -8.82
N TRP A 307 21.06 4.69 -7.59
CA TRP A 307 20.31 5.02 -6.37
C TRP A 307 20.87 6.27 -5.67
N TYR A 308 22.12 6.67 -5.96
CA TYR A 308 22.80 7.84 -5.38
C TYR A 308 23.71 8.56 -6.41
N PRO A 309 23.79 9.90 -6.40
CA PRO A 309 23.01 10.83 -5.59
C PRO A 309 21.51 10.81 -5.95
N ARG A 310 20.65 11.02 -4.96
CA ARG A 310 19.21 11.21 -5.18
C ARG A 310 18.97 12.59 -5.80
N PRO A 311 18.39 12.68 -7.01
CA PRO A 311 18.10 13.96 -7.64
C PRO A 311 16.91 14.63 -6.93
N PRO A 312 16.99 15.91 -6.51
CA PRO A 312 15.93 16.53 -5.70
C PRO A 312 14.57 16.61 -6.41
N GLU A 313 14.56 16.82 -7.74
CA GLU A 313 13.32 17.05 -8.51
C GLU A 313 12.83 15.83 -9.29
N THR A 314 13.70 14.87 -9.59
CA THR A 314 13.38 13.73 -10.48
C THR A 314 13.67 12.38 -9.85
N TYR A 315 13.60 12.28 -8.52
CA TYR A 315 13.88 11.04 -7.79
C TYR A 315 12.91 9.90 -8.13
N MET A 316 11.71 10.21 -8.64
CA MET A 316 10.72 9.25 -9.18
C MET A 316 10.88 9.00 -10.70
N SER A 317 12.09 9.12 -11.24
CA SER A 317 12.37 8.96 -12.67
C SER A 317 13.81 8.46 -12.89
N PRO A 318 14.06 7.52 -13.83
CA PRO A 318 13.13 7.02 -14.85
C PRO A 318 12.16 5.92 -14.41
N GLY A 319 12.46 5.21 -13.33
CA GLY A 319 11.60 4.20 -12.71
C GLY A 319 10.70 4.80 -11.63
N HIS A 320 9.84 3.98 -11.04
CA HIS A 320 8.95 4.40 -9.96
C HIS A 320 8.95 3.37 -8.83
N THR A 321 7.99 2.44 -8.76
CA THR A 321 7.90 1.50 -7.61
C THR A 321 7.91 0.05 -8.06
N GLY A 322 8.67 -0.80 -7.37
CA GLY A 322 8.72 -2.24 -7.64
C GLY A 322 7.40 -2.94 -7.36
N VAL A 323 6.93 -2.92 -6.12
CA VAL A 323 5.61 -3.42 -5.73
C VAL A 323 4.86 -2.31 -5.00
N ASN A 324 3.70 -1.89 -5.53
CA ASN A 324 2.93 -0.78 -5.00
C ASN A 324 1.46 -1.17 -4.81
N VAL A 325 0.99 -1.35 -3.58
CA VAL A 325 -0.34 -1.95 -3.35
C VAL A 325 -1.25 -1.11 -2.45
N TYR A 326 -2.51 -0.95 -2.84
CA TYR A 326 -3.59 -0.48 -1.99
C TYR A 326 -4.62 -1.59 -1.80
N GLY A 327 -5.31 -1.59 -0.66
CA GLY A 327 -6.35 -2.56 -0.36
C GLY A 327 -6.10 -3.29 0.96
N ARG A 328 -6.29 -4.60 1.00
CA ARG A 328 -6.32 -5.34 2.28
C ARG A 328 -5.86 -6.77 2.17
N GLY A 329 -5.23 -7.27 3.24
CA GLY A 329 -4.82 -8.68 3.34
C GLY A 329 -3.67 -9.05 2.41
N HIS A 330 -2.96 -8.09 1.81
CA HIS A 330 -1.87 -8.39 0.89
C HIS A 330 -0.66 -8.97 1.63
N VAL A 331 0.06 -9.88 0.96
CA VAL A 331 1.30 -10.49 1.44
C VAL A 331 2.35 -10.37 0.35
N ILE A 332 3.46 -9.70 0.68
CA ILE A 332 4.60 -9.46 -0.18
C ILE A 332 5.83 -10.02 0.53
N CYS A 333 6.33 -11.18 0.10
CA CYS A 333 7.38 -11.87 0.84
C CYS A 333 8.41 -12.60 -0.01
N TYR A 334 9.64 -12.74 0.49
CA TYR A 334 10.71 -13.48 -0.19
C TYR A 334 11.06 -12.96 -1.59
N ASN A 335 10.75 -11.69 -1.88
CA ASN A 335 11.10 -11.08 -3.18
C ASN A 335 12.47 -10.41 -3.10
N ARG A 336 13.20 -10.43 -4.22
CA ARG A 336 14.30 -9.50 -4.47
C ARG A 336 13.77 -8.34 -5.29
N ILE A 337 13.86 -7.11 -4.78
CA ILE A 337 13.36 -5.91 -5.47
C ILE A 337 14.45 -4.86 -5.53
N THR A 338 14.76 -4.38 -6.73
CA THR A 338 15.90 -3.48 -6.92
C THR A 338 15.74 -2.51 -8.09
N ARG A 339 16.49 -1.40 -8.08
CA ARG A 339 16.56 -0.41 -9.17
C ARG A 339 15.24 0.32 -9.47
N PHE A 340 14.50 0.62 -8.41
CA PHE A 340 13.30 1.47 -8.45
C PHE A 340 13.57 2.79 -7.72
N SER A 341 12.62 3.71 -7.75
CA SER A 341 12.62 4.84 -6.82
C SER A 341 12.22 4.32 -5.45
N ASP A 342 11.09 3.61 -5.37
CA ASP A 342 10.73 2.85 -4.17
C ASP A 342 10.75 1.35 -4.45
N ALA A 343 11.28 0.54 -3.54
CA ALA A 343 11.24 -0.91 -3.77
C ALA A 343 9.84 -1.47 -3.51
N ALA A 344 9.27 -1.24 -2.32
CA ALA A 344 7.94 -1.73 -1.96
C ALA A 344 7.12 -0.69 -1.20
N ALA A 345 5.93 -0.36 -1.66
CA ALA A 345 5.11 0.70 -1.08
C ALA A 345 3.64 0.30 -0.94
N ILE A 346 2.96 1.02 -0.06
CA ILE A 346 1.52 1.19 -0.18
C ILE A 346 1.23 2.26 -1.23
N TYR A 347 0.25 1.99 -2.10
CA TYR A 347 -0.05 2.90 -3.20
C TYR A 347 -0.64 4.22 -2.70
N ASN A 348 -0.10 5.31 -3.24
CA ASN A 348 -0.55 6.68 -2.95
C ASN A 348 -1.97 6.91 -3.47
N PHE A 349 -2.93 6.51 -2.64
CA PHE A 349 -4.36 6.59 -2.92
C PHE A 349 -4.98 7.90 -2.44
N GLY A 350 -4.25 8.67 -1.63
CA GLY A 350 -4.76 9.81 -0.87
C GLY A 350 -5.47 9.38 0.43
N PRO A 351 -6.25 10.29 1.04
CA PRO A 351 -6.98 10.01 2.28
C PRO A 351 -7.90 8.78 2.18
N PRO A 352 -8.11 8.03 3.28
CA PRO A 352 -8.98 6.87 3.30
C PRO A 352 -10.41 7.22 2.84
N VAL A 353 -11.03 6.28 2.12
CA VAL A 353 -12.45 6.39 1.73
C VAL A 353 -13.37 6.34 2.97
N ALA A 354 -14.57 6.90 2.87
CA ALA A 354 -15.52 6.92 3.98
C ALA A 354 -15.94 5.52 4.49
N ASP A 355 -15.92 4.52 3.60
CA ASP A 355 -16.21 3.14 3.98
C ASP A 355 -15.02 2.51 4.72
N ILE A 356 -15.16 2.38 6.04
CA ILE A 356 -14.15 1.79 6.92
C ILE A 356 -13.82 0.32 6.60
N VAL A 357 -14.70 -0.38 5.88
CA VAL A 357 -14.44 -1.74 5.38
C VAL A 357 -13.75 -1.73 4.01
N LYS A 358 -13.25 -0.59 3.55
CA LYS A 358 -12.37 -0.44 2.38
C LYS A 358 -11.08 0.31 2.68
N HIS A 359 -10.85 0.68 3.94
CA HIS A 359 -9.55 1.22 4.37
C HIS A 359 -8.40 0.27 4.02
N CYS A 360 -7.23 0.85 3.76
CA CYS A 360 -5.99 0.13 3.49
C CYS A 360 -5.42 -0.48 4.78
N VAL A 361 -5.61 -1.79 4.97
CA VAL A 361 -5.35 -2.45 6.27
C VAL A 361 -4.80 -3.86 6.12
N ASN A 362 -4.07 -4.30 7.15
CA ASN A 362 -3.66 -5.69 7.31
C ASN A 362 -2.81 -6.22 6.14
N ILE A 363 -1.71 -5.53 5.83
CA ILE A 363 -0.80 -5.86 4.73
C ILE A 363 0.57 -6.21 5.30
N ASP A 364 1.19 -7.27 4.78
CA ASP A 364 2.48 -7.77 5.23
C ASP A 364 3.54 -7.65 4.14
N PHE A 365 4.68 -7.08 4.51
CA PHE A 365 5.91 -7.08 3.74
C PHE A 365 7.01 -7.74 4.57
N TYR A 366 7.45 -8.95 4.21
CA TYR A 366 8.43 -9.66 5.02
C TYR A 366 9.42 -10.56 4.30
N ASN A 367 10.59 -10.74 4.90
CA ASN A 367 11.67 -11.56 4.32
C ASN A 367 12.04 -11.15 2.88
N ASN A 368 11.83 -9.89 2.50
CA ASN A 368 12.25 -9.38 1.20
C ASN A 368 13.69 -8.86 1.25
N ASP A 369 14.36 -8.91 0.10
CA ASP A 369 15.67 -8.30 -0.12
C ASP A 369 15.51 -7.07 -1.02
N LEU A 370 15.56 -5.89 -0.41
CA LEU A 370 15.19 -4.61 -1.00
C LEU A 370 16.43 -3.74 -1.11
N SER A 371 16.72 -3.23 -2.31
CA SER A 371 17.97 -2.51 -2.52
C SER A 371 17.95 -1.55 -3.69
N TRP A 372 18.93 -0.64 -3.76
CA TRP A 372 19.11 0.21 -4.94
C TRP A 372 17.83 1.00 -5.25
N ALA A 373 17.22 1.53 -4.18
CA ALA A 373 16.03 2.37 -4.24
C ALA A 373 16.47 3.85 -4.20
N GLN A 374 16.11 4.62 -5.23
CA GLN A 374 16.53 6.02 -5.35
C GLN A 374 15.84 6.94 -4.32
N ASP A 375 14.69 6.53 -3.81
CA ASP A 375 13.98 7.18 -2.72
C ASP A 375 13.83 6.24 -1.53
N ASP A 376 12.73 5.48 -1.41
CA ASP A 376 12.46 4.66 -0.24
C ASP A 376 12.71 3.17 -0.45
N THR A 377 13.33 2.51 0.53
CA THR A 377 13.34 1.03 0.49
C THR A 377 11.93 0.47 0.67
N PHE A 378 11.16 1.06 1.58
CA PHE A 378 9.73 0.84 1.60
C PHE A 378 8.94 2.02 2.15
N GLU A 379 7.68 2.09 1.74
CA GLU A 379 6.71 3.08 2.24
C GLU A 379 5.48 2.39 2.83
N ALA A 380 5.15 2.72 4.07
CA ALA A 380 3.85 2.39 4.66
C ALA A 380 2.78 3.45 4.36
N ASP A 381 3.18 4.51 3.67
CA ASP A 381 2.47 5.76 3.41
C ASP A 381 1.07 5.48 2.85
N TYR A 382 0.09 6.29 3.24
CA TYR A 382 -1.32 6.13 2.85
C TYR A 382 -2.01 4.84 3.37
N GLY A 383 -1.30 3.99 4.12
CA GLY A 383 -1.90 2.93 4.93
C GLY A 383 -2.73 3.45 6.10
N CYS A 384 -3.58 2.60 6.68
CA CYS A 384 -4.47 2.99 7.79
C CYS A 384 -4.15 2.26 9.10
N HIS A 385 -4.20 0.92 9.10
CA HIS A 385 -4.08 0.11 10.32
C HIS A 385 -3.46 -1.26 10.01
N ASN A 386 -2.68 -1.80 10.93
CA ASN A 386 -2.15 -3.16 10.87
C ASN A 386 -1.28 -3.43 9.62
N VAL A 387 -0.58 -2.41 9.09
CA VAL A 387 0.44 -2.61 8.04
C VAL A 387 1.76 -2.97 8.70
N ARG A 388 2.42 -4.02 8.20
CA ARG A 388 3.55 -4.67 8.88
C ARG A 388 4.70 -4.88 7.90
N PHE A 389 5.85 -4.27 8.21
CA PHE A 389 7.14 -4.52 7.55
C PHE A 389 8.04 -5.25 8.54
N TYR A 390 8.39 -6.50 8.27
CA TYR A 390 9.21 -7.28 9.20
C TYR A 390 10.22 -8.20 8.54
N ARG A 391 11.40 -8.34 9.14
CA ARG A 391 12.47 -9.24 8.67
C ARG A 391 12.92 -8.98 7.23
N ASN A 392 12.79 -7.74 6.75
CA ASN A 392 13.33 -7.36 5.43
C ASN A 392 14.79 -6.94 5.58
N ARG A 393 15.57 -7.16 4.52
CA ARG A 393 16.91 -6.59 4.37
C ARG A 393 16.85 -5.43 3.39
N CYS A 394 17.41 -4.30 3.78
CA CYS A 394 17.29 -3.02 3.09
C CYS A 394 18.68 -2.38 2.95
N TYR A 395 19.12 -2.05 1.74
CA TYR A 395 20.45 -1.43 1.56
C TYR A 395 20.62 -0.64 0.27
N ASN A 396 21.58 0.29 0.26
CA ASN A 396 21.92 1.14 -0.88
C ASN A 396 20.70 1.93 -1.37
N THR A 397 20.22 2.84 -0.54
CA THR A 397 19.01 3.63 -0.80
C THR A 397 19.09 5.01 -0.18
N HIS A 398 18.24 5.94 -0.63
CA HIS A 398 18.17 7.24 0.03
C HIS A 398 17.58 7.13 1.42
N THR A 399 16.33 6.69 1.54
CA THR A 399 15.57 6.57 2.77
C THR A 399 15.28 5.11 3.10
N GLY A 400 15.50 4.74 4.35
CA GLY A 400 15.31 3.37 4.82
C GLY A 400 13.84 2.95 4.84
N MET A 401 12.99 3.75 5.50
CA MET A 401 11.59 3.41 5.77
C MET A 401 10.75 4.69 5.84
N SER A 402 9.73 4.85 5.00
CA SER A 402 8.74 5.94 5.12
C SER A 402 7.43 5.47 5.76
N THR A 403 6.80 6.39 6.49
CA THR A 403 5.43 6.25 7.02
C THR A 403 4.61 7.54 6.83
N GLN A 404 4.83 8.32 5.77
CA GLN A 404 4.37 9.70 5.60
C GLN A 404 3.32 9.90 4.47
N PRO A 405 2.04 10.20 4.78
CA PRO A 405 1.37 10.07 6.06
C PRO A 405 0.85 8.65 6.27
N PHE A 406 0.84 8.18 7.52
CA PHE A 406 0.06 7.02 7.91
C PHE A 406 -1.26 7.46 8.57
N TYR A 407 -2.39 6.91 8.13
CA TYR A 407 -3.73 7.34 8.55
C TYR A 407 -4.23 6.51 9.74
N GLY A 408 -3.70 6.80 10.94
CA GLY A 408 -4.10 6.16 12.19
C GLY A 408 -2.97 5.37 12.82
N GLY A 409 -2.86 4.10 12.46
CA GLY A 409 -1.96 3.15 13.12
C GLY A 409 -2.70 1.93 13.67
N PRO A 410 -1.98 0.87 14.08
CA PRO A 410 -0.52 0.80 14.10
C PRO A 410 0.07 0.50 12.72
N VAL A 411 1.25 1.04 12.48
CA VAL A 411 2.25 0.52 11.52
C VAL A 411 3.31 -0.20 12.34
N TYR A 412 3.73 -1.39 11.90
CA TYR A 412 4.71 -2.20 12.61
C TYR A 412 5.98 -2.34 11.76
N LEU A 413 7.12 -1.91 12.30
CA LEU A 413 8.44 -2.06 11.70
C LEU A 413 9.28 -2.98 12.59
N ILE A 414 9.39 -4.27 12.26
CA ILE A 414 9.88 -5.29 13.21
C ILE A 414 11.06 -6.09 12.63
N ARG A 415 12.23 -6.00 13.26
CA ARG A 415 13.43 -6.79 12.88
C ARG A 415 13.83 -6.62 11.41
N ASN A 416 13.68 -5.42 10.84
CA ASN A 416 14.27 -5.10 9.54
C ASN A 416 15.75 -4.74 9.72
N GLU A 417 16.58 -5.10 8.75
CA GLU A 417 18.03 -4.82 8.74
C GLU A 417 18.34 -3.77 7.67
N LEU A 418 18.81 -2.61 8.09
CA LEU A 418 19.09 -1.47 7.21
C LEU A 418 20.58 -1.09 7.27
N TYR A 419 21.24 -0.96 6.11
CA TYR A 419 22.62 -0.50 6.02
C TYR A 419 22.93 0.19 4.69
N ALA A 420 23.93 1.08 4.65
CA ALA A 420 24.22 1.91 3.47
C ALA A 420 23.01 2.74 3.01
N ILE A 421 22.41 3.46 3.98
CA ILE A 421 21.24 4.33 3.82
C ILE A 421 21.69 5.78 4.06
N THR A 422 21.22 6.74 3.26
CA THR A 422 21.62 8.15 3.41
C THR A 422 20.70 8.98 4.32
N ALA A 423 19.47 8.51 4.56
CA ALA A 423 18.44 9.09 5.41
C ALA A 423 17.64 7.97 6.08
N LEU A 424 17.21 8.15 7.33
CA LEU A 424 16.42 7.15 8.05
C LEU A 424 14.95 7.55 8.13
#